data_AF-A0A931T6H3-F1
#
_entry.id   AF-A0A931T6H3-F1
#
_cell.length_a   1.000
_cell.length_b   1.000
_cell.length_c   1.000
_cell.angle_alpha   90.00
_cell.angle_beta   90.00
_cell.angle_gamma   90.00
#
_symmetry.space_group_name_H-M   'P 1'
#
loop_
_entity.id
_entity.type
_entity.pdbx_description
1 polymer ?
#
loop_
_entity_poly.entity_id
_entity_poly.type
_entity_poly.pdbx_seq_one_letter_code
_entity_poly.pdbx_strand_id
1 'polypeptide(L)' 'MGNAQQKARIEAMKREIERRGGFVGSLSPISDDLLEIFLRDVLGCPDCAAGADDPFAPRRRGKHAH' A
#
# COMPACT_ATOMS: atom_id res chain seq x y z
N MET A 1 1.62 8.31 24.32
CA MET A 1 2.80 8.46 23.45
C MET A 1 2.68 7.76 22.08
N GLY A 2 1.51 7.25 21.66
CA GLY A 2 1.42 6.36 20.48
C GLY A 2 1.19 7.00 19.09
N ASN A 3 0.69 8.24 19.00
CA ASN A 3 0.20 8.79 17.72
C ASN A 3 1.32 9.34 16.80
N ALA A 4 2.35 9.98 17.36
CA ALA A 4 3.41 10.61 16.55
C ALA A 4 4.32 9.56 15.87
N GLN A 5 4.61 8.47 16.57
CA GLN A 5 5.47 7.40 16.04
C GLN A 5 4.78 6.58 14.95
N GLN A 6 3.47 6.34 15.10
CA GLN A 6 2.66 5.69 14.07
C GLN A 6 2.58 6.53 12.80
N LYS A 7 2.33 7.85 12.92
CA LYS A 7 2.35 8.75 11.76
C LYS A 7 3.69 8.77 11.03
N ALA A 8 4.80 8.76 11.76
CA ALA A 8 6.13 8.67 11.16
C ALA A 8 6.34 7.37 10.36
N ARG A 9 5.82 6.23 10.86
CA ARG A 9 5.87 4.95 10.15
C ARG A 9 5.02 4.96 8.89
N ILE A 10 3.80 5.48 8.97
CA ILE A 10 2.89 5.61 7.81
C ILE A 10 3.55 6.46 6.72
N GLU A 11 4.12 7.60 7.08
CA GLU A 11 4.83 8.47 6.13
C GLU A 11 6.05 7.77 5.49
N ALA A 12 6.81 7.00 6.27
CA ALA A 12 7.92 6.22 5.74
C ALA A 12 7.45 5.14 4.74
N MET A 13 6.34 4.45 5.05
CA MET A 13 5.77 3.43 4.16
C MET A 13 5.22 4.04 2.87
N LYS A 14 4.56 5.20 2.94
CA LYS A 14 4.10 5.93 1.74
C LYS A 14 5.27 6.27 0.82
N ARG A 15 6.33 6.87 1.37
CA ARG A 15 7.53 7.22 0.60
C ARG A 15 8.18 6.01 -0.06
N GLU A 16 8.19 4.87 0.63
CA GLU A 16 8.70 3.63 0.06
C GLU A 16 7.85 3.13 -1.11
N ILE A 17 6.52 3.25 -1.02
CA ILE A 17 5.61 2.92 -2.14
C ILE A 17 5.85 3.89 -3.31
N GLU A 18 5.97 5.19 -3.05
CA GLU A 18 6.29 6.20 -4.06
C GLU A 18 7.65 5.94 -4.73
N ARG A 19 8.67 5.55 -3.94
CA ARG A 19 9.99 5.16 -4.47
C ARG A 19 9.93 3.94 -5.39
N ARG A 20 9.00 3.00 -5.13
CA ARG A 20 8.73 1.83 -5.99
C ARG A 20 7.87 2.16 -7.22
N GLY A 21 7.49 3.43 -7.41
CA GLY A 21 6.64 3.89 -8.51
C GLY A 21 5.13 3.76 -8.24
N GLY A 22 4.72 3.40 -7.02
CA GLY A 22 3.32 3.39 -6.60
C GLY A 22 2.83 4.78 -6.21
N PHE A 23 1.52 4.97 -6.13
CA PHE A 23 0.92 6.24 -5.70
C PHE A 23 0.00 5.99 -4.51
N VAL A 24 0.27 6.68 -3.39
CA VAL A 24 -0.64 6.67 -2.22
C VAL A 24 -1.40 7.99 -2.18
N GLY A 25 -2.59 7.99 -2.77
CA GLY A 25 -3.49 9.14 -2.71
C GLY A 25 -4.01 9.43 -1.30
N SER A 26 -4.84 10.46 -1.18
CA SER A 26 -5.55 10.77 0.06
C SER A 26 -6.63 9.72 0.33
N LEU A 27 -6.23 8.63 1.01
CA LEU A 27 -7.14 7.60 1.49
C LEU A 27 -7.88 8.13 2.72
N SER A 28 -8.90 8.95 2.48
CA SER A 28 -9.76 9.51 3.52
C SER A 28 -11.20 9.03 3.28
N PRO A 29 -11.94 8.54 4.30
CA PRO A 29 -11.61 8.51 5.72
C PRO A 29 -11.29 7.09 6.23
N ILE A 30 -10.02 6.68 6.25
CA ILE A 30 -9.59 5.46 6.99
C ILE A 30 -8.71 5.83 8.18
N SER A 31 -8.78 5.04 9.25
CA SER A 31 -7.95 5.22 10.44
C SER A 31 -6.48 4.91 10.15
N ASP A 32 -5.59 5.53 10.91
CA ASP A 32 -4.13 5.30 10.81
C ASP A 32 -3.77 3.81 10.98
N ASP A 33 -4.49 3.06 11.83
CA ASP A 33 -4.28 1.62 12.00
C ASP A 33 -4.61 0.81 10.73
N LEU A 34 -5.73 1.10 10.08
CA LEU A 34 -6.13 0.42 8.85
C LEU A 34 -5.20 0.80 7.69
N LEU A 35 -4.79 2.06 7.65
CA LEU A 35 -3.83 2.55 6.67
C LEU A 35 -2.47 1.86 6.85
N GLU A 36 -1.97 1.73 8.07
CA GLU A 36 -0.71 1.02 8.35
C GLU A 36 -0.77 -0.44 7.88
N ILE A 37 -1.84 -1.17 8.19
CA ILE A 37 -2.01 -2.57 7.76
C ILE A 37 -1.99 -2.65 6.23
N PHE A 38 -2.72 -1.77 5.55
CA PHE A 38 -2.78 -1.73 4.09
C PHE A 38 -1.41 -1.45 3.46
N LEU A 39 -0.70 -0.41 3.92
CA LEU A 39 0.61 -0.06 3.39
C LEU A 39 1.63 -1.18 3.62
N ARG A 40 1.56 -1.86 4.76
CA ARG A 40 2.42 -3.02 5.06
C ARG A 40 2.16 -4.19 4.11
N ASP A 41 0.90 -4.46 3.79
CA ASP A 41 0.49 -5.49 2.83
C ASP A 41 1.01 -5.19 1.41
N VAL A 42 0.81 -3.94 0.96
CA VAL A 42 1.31 -3.45 -0.34
C VAL A 42 2.84 -3.59 -0.42
N LEU A 43 3.57 -3.22 0.63
CA LEU A 43 5.04 -3.31 0.66
C LEU A 43 5.55 -4.74 0.75
N GLY A 44 4.78 -5.65 1.36
CA GLY A 44 5.07 -7.08 1.45
C GLY A 44 4.79 -7.85 0.16
N CYS A 45 4.07 -7.24 -0.79
CA CYS A 45 3.71 -7.86 -2.05
C CYS A 45 4.70 -7.45 -3.16
N PRO A 46 5.56 -8.37 -3.64
CA PRO A 46 6.53 -8.07 -4.71
C PRO A 46 5.89 -7.78 -6.08
N ASP A 47 4.60 -8.11 -6.27
CA ASP A 47 3.89 -8.01 -7.55
C ASP A 47 2.72 -7.00 -7.55
N CYS A 48 2.36 -6.42 -6.39
CA CYS A 48 1.15 -5.58 -6.29
C CYS A 48 1.28 -4.22 -6.98
N ALA A 49 2.50 -3.77 -7.29
CA ALA A 49 2.75 -2.57 -8.09
C ALA A 49 2.68 -2.82 -9.61
N ALA A 50 2.77 -4.08 -10.05
CA ALA A 50 2.85 -4.44 -11.48
C ALA A 50 1.51 -4.36 -12.23
N GLY A 51 0.43 -3.92 -11.57
CA GLY A 51 -0.90 -3.78 -12.17
C GLY A 51 -1.35 -2.34 -12.44
N ALA A 52 -0.52 -1.33 -12.15
CA ALA A 52 -0.94 0.08 -12.18
C ALA A 52 -0.76 0.79 -13.54
N ASP A 53 -0.15 0.13 -14.53
CA ASP A 53 0.10 0.74 -15.85
C ASP A 53 -0.85 0.26 -16.97
N ASP A 54 -1.94 -0.44 -16.63
CA ASP A 54 -2.88 -0.93 -17.64
C ASP A 54 -4.35 -0.64 -17.26
N PRO A 55 -5.02 0.34 -17.90
CA PRO A 55 -6.42 0.65 -17.64
C PRO A 55 -7.40 -0.48 -18.03
N PHE A 56 -6.90 -1.60 -18.59
CA PHE A 56 -7.69 -2.77 -18.97
C PHE A 56 -7.29 -4.05 -18.21
N ALA A 57 -6.37 -4.01 -17.24
CA ALA A 57 -5.94 -5.22 -16.54
C ALA A 57 -7.11 -5.89 -15.77
N PRO A 58 -7.50 -7.13 -16.12
CA PRO A 58 -8.53 -7.86 -15.40
C PRO A 58 -8.05 -8.19 -13.99
N ARG A 59 -8.90 -7.93 -12.98
CA ARG A 59 -8.64 -8.23 -11.56
C ARG A 59 -8.01 -9.60 -11.41
N ARG A 60 -6.71 -9.67 -11.07
CA ARG A 60 -6.09 -10.94 -10.72
C ARG A 60 -6.67 -11.38 -9.38
N ARG A 61 -7.72 -12.22 -9.44
CA ARG A 61 -7.96 -13.27 -8.44
C ARG A 61 -6.71 -14.13 -8.43
N GLY A 62 -5.76 -13.79 -7.57
CA GLY A 62 -4.63 -14.64 -7.22
C GLY A 62 -5.18 -15.91 -6.58
N LYS A 63 -5.34 -16.95 -7.38
CA LYS A 63 -5.41 -18.33 -6.90
C LYS A 63 -4.13 -18.56 -6.09
N HIS A 64 -4.27 -18.82 -4.79
CA HIS A 64 -3.23 -19.52 -4.05
C HIS A 64 -3.03 -20.87 -4.74
N ALA A 65 -1.94 -20.98 -5.49
CA ALA A 65 -1.41 -22.24 -5.96
C ALA A 65 -0.10 -22.45 -5.20
N HIS A 66 -0.20 -23.13 -4.07
CA HIS A 66 0.80 -24.10 -3.65
C HIS A 66 0.14 -25.18 -2.81
#